data_AF-A0A7T0JP81-F1
#
_entry.id   AF-A0A7T0JP81-F1
#
_cell.length_a   1.000
_cell.length_b   1.000
_cell.length_c   1.000
_cell.angle_alpha   90.00
_cell.angle_beta   90.00
_cell.angle_gamma   90.00
#
_symmetry.space_group_name_H-M   'P 1'
#
loop_
_entity.id
_entity.type
_entity.pdbx_description
1 polymer ?
#
loop_
_entity_poly.entity_id
_entity_poly.type
_entity_poly.pdbx_seq_one_letter_code
_entity_poly.pdbx_strand_id
1 'polypeptide(L)'
;MATKKKSTAPTRDKNALCVGQLKGESPDKALARAMSMPETQAALTIRQWQDPTLPENIGINETLDELSEQAKTLKAGCMDRAEGMLLAQAHTLDELFNHLARKAYRQEYISNYESFLKLAFKAQNQCRMTLETLSNIKNPPVVYAKQANISNGPQQVNNGMPAQAPHVEEIKNQPNELLEVIDGTRLDTGTTQETI
;
A
#
# COMPACT_ATOMS: atom_id res chain seq x y z
N MET A 1 11.31 39.92 -44.47
CA MET A 1 11.38 39.22 -43.17
C MET A 1 10.17 38.30 -43.08
N ALA A 2 10.36 36.98 -43.20
CA ALA A 2 9.27 36.01 -43.12
C ALA A 2 9.10 35.55 -41.67
N THR A 3 7.98 35.91 -41.05
CA THR A 3 7.59 35.43 -39.72
C THR A 3 7.08 33.99 -39.83
N LYS A 4 7.83 33.06 -39.25
CA LYS A 4 7.51 31.62 -39.18
C LYS A 4 6.33 31.42 -38.22
N LYS A 5 5.17 31.02 -38.75
CA LYS A 5 3.97 30.69 -37.98
C LYS A 5 4.26 29.45 -37.11
N LYS A 6 4.17 29.61 -35.80
CA LYS A 6 4.32 28.53 -34.81
C LYS A 6 3.21 27.50 -35.06
N SER A 7 3.59 26.27 -35.39
CA SER A 7 2.66 25.15 -35.56
C SER A 7 2.04 24.84 -34.20
N THR A 8 0.74 25.11 -34.05
CA THR A 8 -0.08 24.61 -32.96
C THR A 8 -0.29 23.13 -33.17
N ALA A 9 0.10 22.31 -32.18
CA ALA A 9 -0.20 20.88 -32.18
C ALA A 9 -1.71 20.66 -32.35
N PRO A 10 -2.16 19.60 -33.06
CA PRO A 10 -3.57 19.33 -33.24
C PRO A 10 -4.24 19.15 -31.87
N THR A 11 -5.35 19.86 -31.66
CA THR A 11 -6.19 19.71 -30.47
C THR A 11 -6.63 18.25 -30.35
N ARG A 12 -6.18 17.55 -29.31
CA ARG A 12 -6.57 16.16 -29.05
C ARG A 12 -8.05 16.12 -28.71
N ASP A 13 -8.79 15.18 -29.28
CA ASP A 13 -10.16 14.94 -28.88
C ASP A 13 -10.16 14.48 -27.41
N LYS A 14 -10.87 15.23 -26.56
CA LYS A 14 -11.01 14.94 -25.13
C LYS A 14 -11.62 13.56 -24.88
N ASN A 15 -12.31 12.99 -25.87
CA ASN A 15 -13.02 11.71 -25.79
C ASN A 15 -12.25 10.53 -26.39
N ALA A 16 -11.18 10.79 -27.15
CA ALA A 16 -10.42 9.74 -27.83
C ALA A 16 -9.12 9.43 -27.08
N LEU A 17 -8.95 8.17 -26.67
CA LEU A 17 -7.71 7.69 -26.08
C LEU A 17 -6.59 7.68 -27.14
N CYS A 18 -5.49 8.36 -26.85
CA CYS A 18 -4.30 8.38 -27.69
C CYS A 18 -3.40 7.18 -27.35
N VAL A 19 -3.19 6.28 -28.30
CA VAL A 19 -2.33 5.11 -28.13
C VAL A 19 -1.03 5.31 -28.90
N GLY A 20 0.09 5.37 -28.18
CA GLY A 20 1.43 5.38 -28.78
C GLY A 20 1.85 3.98 -29.21
N GLN A 21 2.19 3.81 -30.48
CA GLN A 21 2.72 2.57 -31.05
C GLN A 21 4.24 2.51 -30.89
N LEU A 22 4.77 1.40 -30.33
CA LEU A 22 6.20 1.19 -30.22
C LEU A 22 6.81 0.73 -31.56
N LYS A 23 8.12 0.93 -31.72
CA LYS A 23 8.84 0.51 -32.93
C LYS A 23 8.73 -1.00 -33.12
N GLY A 24 8.15 -1.43 -34.24
CA GLY A 24 7.96 -2.86 -34.57
C GLY A 24 6.73 -3.51 -33.93
N GLU A 25 5.90 -2.75 -33.22
CA GLU A 25 4.62 -3.22 -32.67
C GLU A 25 3.52 -3.12 -33.72
N SER A 26 2.55 -4.05 -33.77
CA SER A 26 1.35 -3.88 -34.60
C SER A 26 0.36 -2.91 -33.91
N PRO A 27 -0.55 -2.26 -34.66
CA PRO A 27 -1.58 -1.40 -34.06
C PRO A 27 -2.42 -2.13 -33.00
N ASP A 28 -2.83 -3.37 -33.28
CA ASP A 28 -3.64 -4.18 -32.37
C ASP A 28 -2.88 -4.51 -31.07
N LYS A 29 -1.57 -4.77 -31.17
CA LYS A 29 -0.73 -5.02 -30.00
C LYS A 29 -0.54 -3.77 -29.16
N ALA A 30 -0.35 -2.61 -29.80
CA ALA A 30 -0.27 -1.32 -29.11
C ALA A 30 -1.57 -0.99 -28.36
N LEU A 31 -2.72 -1.24 -29.00
CA LEU A 31 -4.02 -1.06 -28.39
C LEU A 31 -4.23 -2.01 -27.21
N ALA A 32 -3.98 -3.31 -27.38
CA ALA A 32 -4.11 -4.30 -26.32
C ALA A 32 -3.23 -3.94 -25.10
N ARG A 33 -1.97 -3.52 -25.34
CA ARG A 33 -1.08 -3.03 -24.28
C ARG A 33 -1.68 -1.83 -23.58
N ALA A 34 -2.10 -0.81 -24.31
CA ALA A 34 -2.64 0.42 -23.72
C ALA A 34 -3.91 0.15 -22.89
N MET A 35 -4.83 -0.68 -23.40
CA MET A 35 -6.05 -1.04 -22.67
C MET A 35 -5.78 -1.91 -21.44
N SER A 36 -4.66 -2.63 -21.40
CA SER A 36 -4.30 -3.46 -20.25
C SER A 36 -3.58 -2.69 -19.14
N MET A 37 -3.22 -1.42 -19.36
CA MET A 37 -2.55 -0.62 -18.34
C MET A 37 -3.55 -0.26 -17.22
N PRO A 38 -3.18 -0.43 -15.93
CA PRO A 38 -4.03 -0.06 -14.80
C PRO A 38 -4.50 1.39 -14.85
N GLU A 39 -3.64 2.30 -15.27
CA GLU A 39 -3.92 3.73 -15.37
C GLU A 39 -4.97 4.02 -16.44
N THR A 40 -4.95 3.29 -17.57
CA THR A 40 -5.98 3.40 -18.61
C THR A 40 -7.34 2.92 -18.11
N GLN A 41 -7.38 1.78 -17.43
CA GLN A 41 -8.62 1.24 -16.86
C GLN A 41 -9.21 2.16 -15.78
N ALA A 42 -8.35 2.71 -14.93
CA ALA A 42 -8.74 3.69 -13.93
C ALA A 42 -9.26 4.98 -14.57
N ALA A 43 -8.58 5.52 -15.59
CA ALA A 43 -9.02 6.73 -16.30
C ALA A 43 -10.40 6.55 -16.95
N LEU A 44 -10.63 5.41 -17.62
CA LEU A 44 -11.92 5.06 -18.20
C LEU A 44 -13.03 5.01 -17.15
N THR A 45 -12.74 4.38 -16.00
CA THR A 45 -13.69 4.24 -14.90
C THR A 45 -14.00 5.59 -14.25
N ILE A 46 -12.98 6.39 -13.89
CA ILE A 46 -13.14 7.71 -13.27
C ILE A 46 -14.03 8.60 -14.15
N ARG A 47 -13.79 8.58 -15.46
CA ARG A 47 -14.58 9.33 -16.43
C ARG A 47 -16.04 8.90 -16.45
N GLN A 48 -16.31 7.60 -16.35
CA GLN A 48 -17.69 7.09 -16.30
C GLN A 48 -18.44 7.53 -15.04
N TRP A 49 -17.71 7.71 -13.93
CA TRP A 49 -18.27 8.11 -12.63
C TRP A 49 -18.19 9.63 -12.36
N GLN A 50 -17.71 10.41 -13.32
CA GLN A 50 -17.58 11.85 -13.13
C GLN A 50 -18.95 12.51 -13.00
N ASP A 51 -19.08 13.38 -12.00
CA ASP A 51 -20.31 14.12 -11.75
C ASP A 51 -20.60 15.07 -12.94
N PRO A 52 -21.75 14.92 -13.62
CA PRO A 52 -22.09 15.74 -14.79
C PRO A 52 -22.34 17.22 -14.45
N THR A 53 -22.46 17.56 -13.16
CA THR A 53 -22.65 18.94 -12.70
C THR A 53 -21.34 19.72 -12.52
N LEU A 54 -20.18 19.03 -12.56
CA LEU A 54 -18.87 19.69 -12.48
C LEU A 54 -18.47 20.34 -13.83
N PRO A 55 -17.82 21.52 -13.80
CA PRO A 55 -17.40 22.22 -15.02
C PRO A 55 -16.30 21.45 -15.77
N GLU A 56 -16.48 21.36 -17.10
CA GLU A 56 -15.64 20.67 -18.08
C GLU A 56 -15.26 19.21 -17.78
N ASN A 57 -15.72 18.30 -18.64
CA ASN A 57 -15.27 16.91 -18.62
C ASN A 57 -13.76 16.88 -18.94
N ILE A 58 -12.96 16.39 -17.98
CA ILE A 58 -11.50 16.29 -18.14
C ILE A 58 -11.25 15.24 -19.22
N GLY A 59 -10.40 15.55 -20.19
CA GLY A 59 -10.13 14.62 -21.27
C GLY A 59 -9.49 13.33 -20.75
N ILE A 60 -9.76 12.21 -21.43
CA ILE A 60 -9.29 10.90 -20.98
C ILE A 60 -7.77 10.81 -20.93
N ASN A 61 -7.08 11.50 -21.83
CA ASN A 61 -5.62 11.50 -21.90
C ASN A 61 -5.01 12.30 -20.75
N GLU A 62 -5.62 13.41 -20.36
CA GLU A 62 -5.20 14.23 -19.22
C GLU A 62 -5.34 13.46 -17.91
N THR A 63 -6.45 12.74 -17.73
CA THR A 63 -6.64 11.84 -16.58
C THR A 63 -5.62 10.70 -16.58
N LEU A 64 -5.34 10.10 -17.74
CA LEU A 64 -4.34 9.04 -17.88
C LEU A 64 -2.92 9.53 -17.56
N ASP A 65 -2.55 10.70 -18.06
CA ASP A 65 -1.23 11.31 -17.84
C ASP A 65 -1.02 11.59 -16.34
N GLU A 66 -2.05 12.16 -15.69
CA GLU A 66 -2.03 12.44 -14.25
C GLU A 66 -1.94 11.15 -13.40
N LEU A 67 -2.71 10.10 -13.74
CA LEU A 67 -2.61 8.80 -13.04
C LEU A 67 -1.23 8.13 -13.26
N SER A 68 -0.68 8.24 -14.46
CA SER A 68 0.65 7.72 -14.78
C SER A 68 1.73 8.44 -13.98
N GLU A 69 1.60 9.75 -13.79
CA GLU A 69 2.55 10.54 -13.00
C GLU A 69 2.48 10.21 -11.51
N GLN A 70 1.28 9.99 -10.98
CA GLN A 70 1.10 9.51 -9.61
C GLN A 70 1.75 8.13 -9.39
N ALA A 71 1.56 7.21 -10.34
CA ALA A 71 2.16 5.89 -10.27
C ALA A 71 3.70 5.95 -10.29
N LYS A 72 4.29 6.87 -11.06
CA LYS A 72 5.74 7.13 -11.04
C LYS A 72 6.20 7.72 -9.72
N THR A 73 5.47 8.71 -9.19
CA THR A 73 5.78 9.37 -7.91
C THR A 73 5.78 8.35 -6.76
N LEU A 74 4.81 7.45 -6.74
CA LEU A 74 4.74 6.34 -5.79
C LEU A 74 5.93 5.39 -5.94
N LYS A 75 6.29 5.01 -7.17
CA LYS A 75 7.47 4.18 -7.46
C LYS A 75 8.78 4.85 -7.03
N ALA A 76 8.84 6.18 -7.00
CA ALA A 76 9.96 6.95 -6.49
C ALA A 76 9.99 7.04 -4.94
N GLY A 77 9.03 6.43 -4.25
CA GLY A 77 8.97 6.35 -2.78
C GLY A 77 8.18 7.48 -2.12
N CYS A 78 7.51 8.35 -2.87
CA CYS A 78 6.67 9.40 -2.31
C CYS A 78 5.24 8.89 -2.05
N MET A 79 4.84 8.89 -0.78
CA MET A 79 3.53 8.39 -0.32
C MET A 79 2.51 9.51 -0.05
N ASP A 80 2.90 10.79 -0.13
CA ASP A 80 2.10 11.93 0.31
C ASP A 80 0.66 11.92 -0.24
N ARG A 81 0.50 11.58 -1.52
CA ARG A 81 -0.83 11.49 -2.14
C ARG A 81 -1.64 10.34 -1.57
N ALA A 82 -1.04 9.17 -1.38
CA ALA A 82 -1.74 8.01 -0.81
C ALA A 82 -2.13 8.27 0.64
N GLU A 83 -1.25 8.92 1.42
CA GLU A 83 -1.54 9.37 2.79
C GLU A 83 -2.72 10.36 2.80
N GLY A 84 -2.67 11.39 1.96
CA GLY A 84 -3.74 12.38 1.82
C GLY A 84 -5.07 11.76 1.37
N MET A 85 -5.03 10.79 0.46
CA MET A 85 -6.21 10.06 0.00
C MET A 85 -6.85 9.24 1.13
N LEU A 86 -6.05 8.47 1.88
CA LEU A 86 -6.55 7.70 3.01
C LEU A 86 -7.10 8.61 4.11
N LEU A 87 -6.45 9.74 4.39
CA LEU A 87 -6.94 10.71 5.36
C LEU A 87 -8.28 11.32 4.92
N ALA A 88 -8.42 11.71 3.66
CA ALA A 88 -9.67 12.23 3.11
C ALA A 88 -10.80 11.17 3.14
N GLN A 89 -10.48 9.91 2.83
CA GLN A 89 -11.42 8.79 2.96
C GLN A 89 -11.86 8.58 4.41
N ALA A 90 -10.93 8.64 5.38
CA ALA A 90 -11.26 8.53 6.80
C ALA A 90 -12.23 9.65 7.24
N HIS A 91 -11.97 10.90 6.86
CA HIS A 91 -12.90 12.02 7.12
C HIS A 91 -14.27 11.81 6.48
N THR A 92 -14.32 11.31 5.25
CA THR A 92 -15.59 11.03 4.55
C THR A 92 -16.39 9.93 5.25
N LEU A 93 -15.71 8.87 5.72
CA LEU A 93 -16.34 7.77 6.46
C LEU A 93 -16.83 8.22 7.84
N ASP A 94 -16.11 9.11 8.53
CA ASP A 94 -16.54 9.71 9.78
C ASP A 94 -17.79 10.59 9.60
N GLU A 95 -17.83 11.42 8.56
CA GLU A 95 -19.03 12.20 8.24
C GLU A 95 -20.21 11.29 7.87
N LEU A 96 -19.96 10.22 7.11
CA LEU A 96 -20.99 9.24 6.77
C LEU A 96 -21.56 8.54 8.02
N PHE A 97 -20.70 8.18 8.98
CA PHE A 97 -21.14 7.65 10.27
C PHE A 97 -22.05 8.66 10.99
N ASN A 98 -21.60 9.91 11.14
CA ASN A 98 -22.36 10.96 11.80
C ASN A 98 -23.70 11.22 11.12
N HIS A 99 -23.72 11.26 9.78
CA HIS A 99 -24.92 11.43 8.97
C HIS A 99 -25.91 10.28 9.18
N LEU A 100 -25.45 9.03 9.08
CA LEU A 100 -26.29 7.85 9.26
C LEU A 100 -26.81 7.70 10.69
N ALA A 101 -25.99 8.01 11.70
CA ALA A 101 -26.41 7.99 13.10
C ALA A 101 -27.51 9.04 13.39
N ARG A 102 -27.34 10.27 12.89
CA ARG A 102 -28.37 11.32 12.97
C ARG A 102 -29.65 10.92 12.23
N LYS A 103 -29.52 10.25 11.07
CA LYS A 103 -30.67 9.75 10.30
C LYS A 103 -31.40 8.64 11.05
N ALA A 104 -30.66 7.72 11.70
CA ALA A 104 -31.21 6.66 12.53
C ALA A 104 -32.02 7.23 13.70
N TYR A 105 -31.47 8.20 14.44
CA TYR A 105 -32.15 8.83 15.58
C TYR A 105 -33.53 9.42 15.23
N ARG A 106 -33.71 9.86 13.97
CA ARG A 106 -34.98 10.43 13.47
C ARG A 106 -35.97 9.37 12.95
N GLN A 107 -35.64 8.08 13.00
CA GLN A 107 -36.53 7.03 12.51
C GLN A 107 -37.53 6.60 13.58
N GLU A 108 -38.78 6.47 13.17
CA GLU A 108 -39.87 5.96 14.00
C GLU A 108 -39.92 4.42 14.00
N TYR A 109 -39.63 3.80 12.86
CA TYR A 109 -39.67 2.35 12.70
C TYR A 109 -38.33 1.70 12.97
N ILE A 110 -38.35 0.64 13.80
CA ILE A 110 -37.16 -0.10 14.22
C ILE A 110 -36.35 -0.66 13.04
N SER A 111 -37.02 -1.10 11.97
CA SER A 111 -36.35 -1.64 10.78
C SER A 111 -35.43 -0.61 10.10
N ASN A 112 -35.88 0.64 9.97
CA ASN A 112 -35.08 1.72 9.40
C ASN A 112 -33.99 2.18 10.38
N TYR A 113 -34.33 2.26 11.67
CA TYR A 113 -33.39 2.57 12.75
C TYR A 113 -32.20 1.60 12.73
N GLU A 114 -32.47 0.30 12.76
CA GLU A 114 -31.45 -0.75 12.68
C GLU A 114 -30.64 -0.68 11.40
N SER A 115 -31.29 -0.48 10.25
CA SER A 115 -30.61 -0.43 8.95
C SER A 115 -29.60 0.71 8.89
N PHE A 116 -30.00 1.91 9.31
CA PHE A 116 -29.08 3.05 9.34
C PHE A 116 -27.98 2.88 10.38
N LEU A 117 -28.26 2.34 11.57
CA LEU A 117 -27.23 2.08 12.57
C LEU A 117 -26.22 1.02 12.11
N LYS A 118 -26.66 -0.06 11.46
CA LYS A 118 -25.76 -1.09 10.91
C LYS A 118 -24.80 -0.48 9.89
N LEU A 119 -25.30 0.37 8.99
CA LEU A 119 -24.46 1.10 8.03
C LEU A 119 -23.54 2.11 8.73
N ALA A 120 -24.02 2.80 9.75
CA ALA A 120 -23.21 3.76 10.53
C ALA A 120 -22.02 3.06 11.20
N PHE A 121 -22.27 1.99 11.96
CA PHE A 121 -21.19 1.24 12.62
C PHE A 121 -20.22 0.59 11.62
N LYS A 122 -20.71 0.20 10.43
CA LYS A 122 -19.82 -0.21 9.34
C LYS A 122 -18.93 0.94 8.88
N ALA A 123 -19.47 2.13 8.65
CA ALA A 123 -18.67 3.31 8.27
C ALA A 123 -17.63 3.67 9.35
N GLN A 124 -18.01 3.65 10.62
CA GLN A 124 -17.10 3.87 11.75
C GLN A 124 -15.95 2.85 11.78
N ASN A 125 -16.26 1.55 11.65
CA ASN A 125 -15.22 0.52 11.64
C ASN A 125 -14.28 0.67 10.43
N GLN A 126 -14.81 1.03 9.26
CA GLN A 126 -13.99 1.30 8.08
C GLN A 126 -13.09 2.52 8.29
N CYS A 127 -13.59 3.62 8.88
CA CYS A 127 -12.78 4.79 9.22
C CYS A 127 -11.59 4.41 10.12
N ARG A 128 -11.85 3.64 11.19
CA ARG A 128 -10.80 3.12 12.08
C ARG A 128 -9.75 2.29 11.31
N MET A 129 -10.19 1.40 10.43
CA MET A 129 -9.28 0.57 9.62
C MET A 129 -8.45 1.41 8.63
N THR A 130 -9.01 2.47 8.06
CA THR A 130 -8.27 3.41 7.20
C THR A 130 -7.18 4.14 7.98
N LEU A 131 -7.48 4.62 9.19
CA LEU A 131 -6.50 5.27 10.06
C LEU A 131 -5.42 4.30 10.56
N GLU A 132 -5.80 3.07 10.89
CA GLU A 132 -4.86 1.98 11.22
C GLU A 132 -3.92 1.68 10.04
N THR A 133 -4.46 1.63 8.81
CA THR A 133 -3.67 1.47 7.59
C THR A 133 -2.66 2.62 7.44
N LEU A 134 -3.09 3.86 7.65
CA LEU A 134 -2.20 5.02 7.60
C LEU A 134 -1.10 4.93 8.67
N SER A 135 -1.45 4.55 9.90
CA SER A 135 -0.49 4.33 10.98
C SER A 135 0.55 3.26 10.62
N ASN A 136 0.12 2.16 10.02
CA ASN A 136 1.01 1.07 9.58
C ASN A 136 1.92 1.49 8.42
N ILE A 137 1.47 2.39 7.54
CA ILE A 137 2.32 2.99 6.50
C ILE A 137 3.40 3.88 7.12
N LYS A 138 3.04 4.73 8.10
CA LYS A 138 4.00 5.63 8.77
C LYS A 138 4.98 4.88 9.67
N ASN A 139 4.50 3.84 10.35
CA ASN A 139 5.25 3.06 11.31
C ASN A 139 5.03 1.56 11.05
N PRO A 140 5.75 0.97 10.08
CA PRO A 140 5.61 -0.44 9.76
C PRO A 140 5.94 -1.31 10.98
N PRO A 141 5.12 -2.33 11.31
CA PRO A 141 5.41 -3.21 12.43
C PRO A 141 6.73 -3.95 12.19
N VAL A 142 7.60 -3.95 13.20
CA VAL A 142 8.86 -4.71 13.17
C VAL A 142 8.53 -6.19 13.31
N VAL A 143 8.56 -6.93 12.19
CA VAL A 143 8.40 -8.38 12.20
C VAL A 143 9.78 -9.02 12.44
N TYR A 144 10.02 -9.49 13.66
CA TYR A 144 11.18 -10.33 13.95
C TYR A 144 10.95 -11.73 13.37
N ALA A 145 11.39 -11.95 12.14
CA ALA A 145 11.49 -13.29 11.60
C ALA A 145 12.56 -14.04 12.39
N LYS A 146 12.15 -14.98 13.26
CA LYS A 146 13.08 -15.97 13.82
C LYS A 146 13.60 -16.80 12.66
N GLN A 147 14.78 -16.44 12.16
CA GLN A 147 15.51 -17.26 11.21
C GLN A 147 15.91 -18.56 11.93
N ALA A 148 15.11 -19.60 11.75
CA ALA A 148 15.54 -20.95 12.05
C ALA A 148 16.58 -21.33 10.99
N ASN A 149 17.86 -21.13 11.29
CA ASN A 149 18.94 -21.64 10.48
C ASN A 149 19.00 -23.17 10.75
N ILE A 150 18.09 -23.91 10.12
CA ILE A 150 17.98 -25.37 10.27
C ILE A 150 19.13 -25.98 9.45
N SER A 151 20.28 -26.13 10.09
CA SER A 151 21.38 -26.94 9.59
C SER A 151 21.02 -28.42 9.85
N ASN A 152 20.56 -29.13 8.82
CA ASN A 152 20.37 -30.58 8.84
C ASN A 152 21.71 -31.33 8.70
N GLY A 153 22.74 -30.91 9.45
CA GLY A 153 24.08 -31.49 9.43
C GLY A 153 25.18 -30.50 8.99
N PRO A 154 26.45 -30.91 9.15
CA PRO A 154 27.61 -30.05 8.92
C PRO A 154 27.66 -29.56 7.46
N GLN A 155 27.34 -28.29 7.23
CA GLN A 155 27.53 -27.63 5.94
C GLN A 155 28.99 -27.19 5.82
N GLN A 156 29.77 -27.91 5.03
CA GLN A 156 31.08 -27.45 4.61
C GLN A 156 30.91 -26.52 3.41
N VAL A 157 31.19 -25.23 3.59
CA VAL A 157 31.28 -24.25 2.51
C VAL A 157 32.68 -24.31 1.89
N ASN A 158 32.82 -25.03 0.79
CA ASN A 158 34.07 -25.05 0.00
C ASN A 158 34.10 -23.84 -0.95
N ASN A 159 34.49 -22.67 -0.44
CA ASN A 159 34.94 -21.58 -1.33
C ASN A 159 36.37 -21.88 -1.76
N GLY A 160 36.52 -22.37 -2.99
CA GLY A 160 37.75 -22.96 -3.49
C GLY A 160 38.96 -22.01 -3.52
N MET A 161 40.06 -22.49 -2.93
CA MET A 161 41.42 -22.18 -3.36
C MET A 161 42.28 -23.42 -3.06
N PRO A 162 43.02 -24.01 -4.03
CA PRO A 162 43.81 -25.20 -3.75
C PRO A 162 45.18 -24.77 -3.21
N ALA A 163 45.49 -25.16 -1.98
CA ALA A 163 46.87 -25.11 -1.48
C ALA A 163 47.20 -26.41 -0.74
N GLN A 164 48.37 -26.95 -1.09
CA GLN A 164 48.94 -28.25 -0.75
C GLN A 164 48.84 -28.66 0.74
N ALA A 165 48.57 -29.95 0.96
CA ALA A 165 48.79 -30.65 2.23
C ALA A 165 50.28 -31.04 2.39
N PRO A 166 50.79 -31.51 3.57
CA PRO A 166 50.10 -31.74 4.84
C PRO A 166 50.85 -31.16 6.07
N HIS A 167 50.12 -30.68 7.08
CA HIS A 167 50.66 -30.64 8.45
C HIS A 167 49.56 -31.07 9.42
N VAL A 168 49.83 -32.17 10.12
CA VAL A 168 49.01 -32.66 11.23
C VAL A 168 49.40 -31.82 12.45
N GLU A 169 48.49 -30.98 12.92
CA GLU A 169 48.50 -30.49 14.30
C GLU A 169 47.09 -30.67 14.89
N GLU A 170 47.06 -31.32 16.04
CA GLU A 170 45.86 -31.64 16.80
C GLU A 170 45.30 -30.35 17.43
N ILE A 171 44.26 -29.78 16.82
CA ILE A 171 43.54 -28.64 17.40
C ILE A 171 42.63 -29.17 18.51
N LYS A 172 43.08 -29.01 19.77
CA LYS A 172 42.22 -29.19 20.95
C LYS A 172 41.07 -28.18 20.88
N ASN A 173 39.85 -28.69 20.69
CA ASN A 173 38.63 -27.92 20.84
C ASN A 173 38.55 -27.34 22.26
N GLN A 174 38.72 -26.03 22.43
CA GLN A 174 38.16 -25.34 23.58
C GLN A 174 36.75 -24.88 23.21
N PRO A 175 35.70 -25.26 23.96
CA PRO A 175 34.38 -24.71 23.74
C PRO A 175 34.40 -23.22 24.13
N ASN A 176 33.92 -22.36 23.23
CA ASN A 176 33.61 -20.98 23.59
C ASN A 176 32.58 -21.00 24.74
N GLU A 177 32.98 -20.42 25.86
CA GLU A 177 32.16 -20.29 27.05
C GLU A 177 30.88 -19.51 26.71
N LEU A 178 29.76 -20.11 27.10
CA LEU A 178 28.45 -19.48 27.19
C LEU A 178 28.56 -18.11 27.89
N LEU A 179 28.08 -17.06 27.25
CA LEU A 179 27.61 -15.86 27.97
C LEU A 179 26.20 -16.16 28.51
N GLU A 180 26.18 -16.92 29.61
CA GLU A 180 25.08 -16.89 30.57
C GLU A 180 25.17 -15.56 31.33
N VAL A 181 24.46 -14.54 30.85
CA VAL A 181 24.03 -13.46 31.75
C VAL A 181 22.83 -14.01 32.52
N ILE A 182 23.14 -14.80 33.56
CA ILE A 182 22.25 -15.00 34.69
C ILE A 182 22.44 -13.79 35.59
N ASP A 183 21.66 -12.74 35.38
CA ASP A 183 21.27 -11.86 36.48
C ASP A 183 19.91 -12.36 36.98
N GLY A 184 19.99 -13.25 37.96
CA GLY A 184 18.83 -13.67 38.72
C GLY A 184 18.17 -12.46 39.37
N THR A 185 16.85 -12.38 39.31
CA THR A 185 16.01 -12.73 40.46
C THR A 185 14.57 -12.90 39.98
N ARG A 186 14.09 -14.14 39.95
CA ARG A 186 12.66 -14.45 39.87
C ARG A 186 12.07 -14.21 41.26
N LEU A 187 11.59 -13.01 41.52
CA LEU A 187 10.77 -12.70 42.69
C LEU A 187 9.32 -13.03 42.37
N ASP A 188 8.94 -14.25 42.73
CA ASP A 188 7.57 -14.66 42.94
C ASP A 188 7.13 -14.13 44.32
N THR A 189 6.14 -13.24 44.35
CA THR A 189 5.43 -12.88 45.59
C THR A 189 3.93 -12.91 45.34
N GLY A 190 3.40 -14.11 45.08
CA GLY A 190 2.02 -14.41 45.44
C GLY A 190 1.87 -14.44 46.96
N THR A 191 1.19 -13.45 47.54
CA THR A 191 0.67 -13.55 48.91
C THR A 191 -0.72 -12.93 48.96
N THR A 192 -1.70 -13.79 49.24
CA THR A 192 -3.09 -13.51 49.57
C THR A 192 -3.15 -12.77 50.91
N GLN A 193 -3.93 -11.70 51.02
CA GLN A 193 -4.29 -11.12 52.32
C GLN A 193 -5.76 -11.40 52.62
N GLU A 194 -5.97 -11.94 53.82
CA GLU A 194 -7.25 -12.23 54.46
C GLU A 194 -7.97 -10.96 54.91
N THR A 195 -9.30 -11.12 54.92
CA THR A 195 -10.37 -10.31 55.48
C THR A 195 -10.11 -9.79 56.90
N ILE A 196 -10.54 -8.54 57.16
CA ILE A 196 -11.18 -8.14 58.42
C ILE A 196 -12.53 -7.53 58.07
#